data_AF-A0A3S3K6Q4-F1
#
_entry.id   AF-A0A3S3K6Q4-F1
#
_cell.length_a   1.000
_cell.length_b   1.000
_cell.length_c   1.000
_cell.angle_alpha   90.00
_cell.angle_beta   90.00
_cell.angle_gamma   90.00
#
_symmetry.space_group_name_H-M   'P 1'
#
loop_
_entity.id
_entity.type
_entity.pdbx_description
1 polymer ?
#
loop_
_entity_poly.entity_id
_entity_poly.type
_entity_poly.pdbx_seq_one_letter_code
_entity_poly.pdbx_strand_id
1 'polypeptide(L)' 'LLLVPGGELRLAATLGFVAGLALADALDAVVPRGRIAVAVDGASQGRNRFELKWPNDVLASGAKLAGILLESAMLEG' A
#
# COMPACT_ATOMS: atom_id res chain seq x y z
N LEU A 1 -11.47 1.70 -8.62
CA LEU A 1 -10.59 1.28 -9.74
C LEU A 1 -10.88 -0.19 -10.00
N LEU A 2 -11.18 -0.59 -11.24
CA LEU A 2 -11.28 -2.00 -11.63
C LEU A 2 -10.07 -2.33 -12.50
N LEU A 3 -9.30 -3.33 -12.10
CA LEU A 3 -8.21 -3.88 -12.91
C LEU A 3 -8.70 -5.19 -13.53
N VAL A 4 -8.43 -5.39 -14.81
CA VAL A 4 -8.69 -6.65 -15.54
C VAL A 4 -7.33 -7.27 -15.88
N PRO A 5 -6.62 -7.85 -14.89
CA PRO A 5 -5.30 -8.43 -15.14
C PRO A 5 -5.44 -9.65 -16.04
N GLY A 6 -4.62 -9.75 -17.08
CA GLY A 6 -4.42 -11.03 -17.77
C GLY A 6 -3.62 -11.94 -16.84
N GLY A 7 -4.18 -13.07 -16.42
CA GLY A 7 -3.49 -14.06 -15.59
C GLY A 7 -4.34 -14.70 -14.50
N GLU A 8 -3.70 -15.49 -13.64
CA GLU A 8 -4.37 -16.21 -12.55
C GLU A 8 -4.77 -15.30 -11.40
N LEU A 9 -5.92 -15.59 -10.76
CA LEU A 9 -6.41 -14.87 -9.58
C LEU A 9 -5.39 -14.87 -8.42
N ARG A 10 -4.57 -15.92 -8.30
CA ARG A 10 -3.48 -16.00 -7.32
C ARG A 10 -2.47 -14.87 -7.47
N LEU A 11 -2.14 -14.49 -8.70
CA LEU A 11 -1.22 -13.38 -8.96
C LEU A 11 -1.89 -12.04 -8.64
N ALA A 12 -3.17 -11.89 -8.98
CA ALA A 12 -3.94 -10.68 -8.65
C ALA A 12 -4.00 -10.40 -7.14
N ALA A 13 -3.99 -11.44 -6.30
CA ALA A 13 -3.91 -11.27 -4.84
C ALA A 13 -2.63 -10.55 -4.37
N THR A 14 -1.54 -10.58 -5.15
CA THR A 14 -0.30 -9.85 -4.84
C THR A 14 -0.40 -8.35 -5.10
N LEU A 15 -1.44 -7.88 -5.81
CA LEU A 15 -1.64 -6.45 -6.08
C LEU A 15 -1.86 -5.62 -4.81
N GLY A 16 -2.23 -6.24 -3.68
CA GLY A 16 -2.29 -5.55 -2.39
C GLY A 16 -0.93 -5.03 -1.94
N PHE A 17 0.14 -5.80 -2.18
CA PHE A 17 1.51 -5.37 -1.92
C PHE A 17 1.94 -4.25 -2.87
N VAL A 18 1.63 -4.40 -4.17
CA VAL A 18 1.94 -3.37 -5.18
C VAL A 18 1.23 -2.05 -4.87
N ALA A 19 -0.04 -2.11 -4.48
CA ALA A 19 -0.80 -0.94 -4.05
C ALA A 19 -0.20 -0.28 -2.80
N GLY A 20 0.29 -1.08 -1.85
CA GLY A 20 1.00 -0.59 -0.66
C GLY A 20 2.27 0.19 -1.00
N LEU A 21 3.10 -0.36 -1.88
CA LEU A 21 4.32 0.30 -2.36
C LEU A 21 4.00 1.57 -3.16
N ALA A 22 3.05 1.50 -4.09
CA ALA A 22 2.65 2.64 -4.92
C ALA A 22 2.10 3.81 -4.08
N LEU A 23 1.35 3.50 -3.00
CA LEU A 23 0.89 4.53 -2.07
C LEU A 23 2.06 5.15 -1.29
N ALA A 24 3.04 4.36 -0.88
CA ALA A 24 4.23 4.87 -0.23
C ALA A 24 5.04 5.81 -1.15
N ASP A 25 5.25 5.43 -2.42
CA ASP A 25 5.92 6.25 -3.44
C ASP A 25 5.15 7.55 -3.70
N ALA A 26 3.81 7.47 -3.80
CA ALA A 26 2.99 8.65 -3.99
C ALA A 26 3.09 9.62 -2.80
N LEU A 27 3.12 9.10 -1.57
CA LEU A 27 3.30 9.91 -0.36
C LEU A 27 4.69 10.58 -0.31
N ASP A 28 5.75 9.86 -0.69
CA ASP A 28 7.09 10.44 -0.79
C ASP A 28 7.15 11.58 -1.82
N ALA A 29 6.45 11.44 -2.94
CA ALA A 29 6.42 12.45 -3.99
C ALA A 29 5.68 13.75 -3.61
N VAL A 30 4.66 13.68 -2.75
CA VAL A 30 3.77 14.84 -2.46
C VAL A 30 4.02 15.50 -1.11
N VAL A 31 4.79 14.88 -0.21
CA VAL A 31 5.07 15.43 1.12
C VAL A 31 6.43 16.15 1.12
N PRO A 32 6.58 17.26 1.87
CA PRO A 32 7.84 18.00 1.93
C PRO A 32 9.03 17.12 2.39
N ARG A 33 10.14 17.20 1.63
CA ARG A 33 11.39 16.45 1.87
C ARG A 33 11.85 16.55 3.33
N GLY A 34 12.23 15.42 3.93
CA GLY A 34 12.75 15.30 5.30
C GLY A 34 11.74 14.90 6.37
N ARG A 35 10.49 14.57 5.99
CA ARG A 35 9.42 14.15 6.90
C ARG A 35 8.93 12.72 6.70
N ILE A 36 9.64 11.90 5.92
CA ILE A 36 9.19 10.52 5.64
C ILE A 36 10.37 9.56 5.64
N ALA A 37 10.19 8.44 6.33
CA ALA A 37 10.85 7.18 6.02
C ALA A 37 9.75 6.16 5.67
N VAL A 38 9.88 5.47 4.53
CA VAL A 38 9.03 4.34 4.16
C VAL A 38 9.72 3.07 4.64
N ALA A 39 9.05 2.28 5.48
CA ALA A 39 9.57 1.00 5.94
C ALA A 39 8.50 -0.10 5.75
N VAL A 40 8.97 -1.29 5.36
CA VAL A 40 8.18 -2.51 5.47
C VAL A 40 8.12 -2.87 6.95
N ASP A 41 6.92 -3.10 7.49
CA ASP A 41 6.57 -3.52 8.85
C ASP A 41 7.66 -3.38 9.93
N GLY A 42 7.57 -2.33 10.77
CA GLY A 42 8.23 -2.29 12.08
C GLY A 42 9.75 -2.05 12.11
N ALA A 43 10.44 -1.90 10.98
CA ALA A 43 11.90 -1.87 10.93
C ALA A 43 12.60 -0.51 11.24
N SER A 44 11.93 0.52 11.78
CA SER A 44 12.60 1.81 12.06
C SER A 44 11.98 2.63 13.19
N GLN A 45 12.81 3.08 14.13
CA GLN A 45 12.49 3.97 15.24
C GLN A 45 12.58 5.43 14.77
N GLY A 46 11.51 6.00 14.19
CA GLY A 46 11.52 7.38 13.68
C GLY A 46 10.16 8.09 13.74
N ARG A 47 10.17 9.39 14.08
CA ARG A 47 9.01 10.29 14.02
C ARG A 47 8.82 10.76 12.57
N ASN A 48 7.58 10.75 12.07
CA ASN A 48 7.19 10.99 10.67
C ASN A 48 7.61 9.87 9.70
N ARG A 49 7.01 8.68 9.84
CA ARG A 49 7.20 7.54 8.94
C ARG A 49 5.86 7.05 8.37
N PHE A 50 5.90 6.59 7.13
CA PHE A 50 4.82 5.82 6.53
C PHE A 50 5.19 4.35 6.56
N GLU A 51 4.28 3.51 7.02
CA GLU A 51 4.51 2.08 7.17
C GLU A 51 3.42 1.33 6.44
N LEU A 52 3.81 0.32 5.66
CA LEU A 52 2.85 -0.67 5.20
C LEU A 52 2.66 -1.68 6.33
N LYS A 53 1.53 -1.59 7.04
CA LYS A 53 1.07 -2.60 8.00
C LYS A 53 0.35 -3.70 7.22
N TRP A 54 1.04 -4.82 7.03
CA TRP A 54 0.48 -5.96 6.30
C TRP A 54 -0.82 -6.46 6.94
N PRO A 55 -1.83 -6.89 6.14
CA PRO A 55 -1.83 -6.95 4.67
C PRO A 55 -2.27 -5.67 3.96
N ASN A 56 -2.94 -4.75 4.67
CA ASN A 56 -3.90 -3.85 4.02
C ASN A 56 -3.86 -2.42 4.55
N ASP A 57 -3.06 -2.09 5.57
CA ASP A 57 -3.10 -0.77 6.18
C ASP A 57 -1.83 0.00 5.83
N VAL A 58 -1.97 1.29 5.50
CA VAL A 58 -0.83 2.22 5.55
C VAL A 58 -0.98 3.06 6.79
N LEU A 59 0.08 3.12 7.59
CA LEU A 59 0.15 3.90 8.81
C LEU A 59 0.99 5.16 8.59
N ALA A 60 0.66 6.23 9.30
CA ALA A 60 1.45 7.44 9.44
C ALA A 60 1.73 7.66 10.92
N SER A 61 3.00 7.62 11.33
CA SER A 61 3.39 7.76 12.75
C SER A 61 2.62 6.80 13.68
N GLY A 62 2.41 5.55 13.24
CA GLY A 62 1.71 4.52 14.00
C GLY A 62 0.16 4.58 13.97
N ALA A 63 -0.43 5.65 13.42
CA ALA A 63 -1.88 5.76 13.24
C ALA A 63 -2.29 5.37 11.82
N LYS A 64 -3.49 4.81 11.63
CA LYS A 64 -3.98 4.44 10.29
C LYS A 64 -4.19 5.67 9.42
N LEU A 65 -3.55 5.68 8.25
CA LEU A 65 -3.68 6.71 7.23
C LEU A 65 -4.65 6.26 6.13
N ALA A 66 -4.47 5.02 5.63
CA ALA A 66 -5.26 4.48 4.54
C ALA A 66 -5.47 2.97 4.71
N GLY A 67 -6.53 2.45 4.09
CA GLY A 67 -6.78 1.02 3.93
C GLY A 67 -6.77 0.64 2.44
N ILE A 68 -6.16 -0.50 2.13
CA ILE A 68 -6.10 -1.13 0.82
C ILE A 68 -7.03 -2.33 0.89
N LEU A 69 -8.08 -2.32 0.08
CA LEU A 69 -9.04 -3.41 -0.01
C LEU A 69 -8.99 -3.99 -1.42
N LEU A 70 -8.60 -5.26 -1.52
CA LEU A 70 -8.66 -6.01 -2.75
C LEU A 70 -9.94 -6.83 -2.77
N GLU A 71 -10.73 -6.63 -3.82
CA GLU A 71 -11.92 -7.40 -4.12
C GLU A 71 -11.82 -7.92 -5.56
N SER A 72 -12.38 -9.10 -5.80
CA SER A 72 -12.43 -9.72 -7.12
C SER A 72 -13.88 -9.88 -7.55
N ALA A 73 -14.16 -9.62 -8.81
CA ALA A 73 -15.42 -9.94 -9.45
C ALA A 73 -15.16 -10.78 -10.70
N MET A 74 -15.99 -11.79 -10.92
CA MET A 74 -16.04 -12.47 -12.22
C MET A 74 -16.79 -11.57 -13.19
N LEU A 75 -16.17 -11.27 -14.33
CA LEU A 75 -16.85 -10.57 -15.41
C LEU A 75 -17.54 -11.63 -16.27
N GLU A 76 -18.86 -11.54 -16.36
CA GLU A 76 -19.60 -12.30 -17.37
C GLU A 76 -19.34 -11.66 -18.74
N GLY A 77 -19.02 -12.50 -19.73
CA GLY A 77 -18.81 -12.13 -21.12
C GLY A 77 -19.83 -12.82 -22.00
#